data_AF-A0A8X6LNN2-F1
#
_entry.id   AF-A0A8X6LNN2-F1
#
_cell.length_a   1.000
_cell.length_b   1.000
_cell.length_c   1.000
_cell.angle_alpha   90.00
_cell.angle_beta   90.00
_cell.angle_gamma   90.00
#
_symmetry.space_group_name_H-M   'P 1'
#
loop_
_entity.id
_entity.type
_entity.pdbx_description
1 polymer ?
#
loop_
_entity_poly.entity_id
_entity_poly.type
_entity_poly.pdbx_seq_one_letter_code
_entity_poly.pdbx_strand_id
1 'polypeptide(L)'
;MNLHKWCSNTPEILTSIPNEEQSWDFHCQSSDKTIKTLGVIWNPQFDYFSFKTVVNCQDSYTKREVLSIIARLFDPLGFIGPILTKSKLLLQKLWVLKLEWDEPLSNSIAKEWNDFVSTLPVIQNIHIPRLVLKMVELSSMDLPMHQ
;
A
#
# COMPACT_ATOMS: atom_id res chain seq x y z
N MET A 1 22.79 -12.10 13.74
CA MET A 1 21.66 -11.25 13.32
C MET A 1 20.46 -11.72 14.12
N ASN A 2 19.89 -10.86 14.96
CA ASN A 2 18.64 -11.18 15.66
C ASN A 2 17.48 -10.61 14.84
N LEU A 3 16.42 -11.41 14.65
CA LEU A 3 15.19 -10.94 14.05
C LEU A 3 14.45 -10.08 15.09
N HIS A 4 14.04 -8.89 14.68
CA HIS A 4 13.23 -7.98 15.47
C HIS A 4 12.00 -7.59 14.66
N LYS A 5 10.97 -7.04 15.33
CA LYS A 5 9.68 -6.62 14.74
C LYS A 5 8.80 -7.79 14.31
N TRP A 6 8.64 -8.76 15.20
CA TRP A 6 7.71 -9.87 15.00
C TRP A 6 6.27 -9.38 14.90
N CYS A 7 5.51 -10.01 14.00
CA CYS A 7 4.09 -9.77 13.85
C CYS A 7 3.40 -11.03 13.35
N SER A 8 2.18 -11.24 13.79
CA SER A 8 1.33 -12.36 13.41
C SER A 8 -0.12 -11.89 13.39
N ASN A 9 -0.94 -12.50 12.52
CA ASN A 9 -2.41 -12.41 12.59
C ASN A 9 -3.02 -13.35 13.64
N THR A 10 -2.20 -14.21 14.25
CA THR A 10 -2.55 -15.17 15.31
C THR A 10 -1.93 -14.70 16.63
N PRO A 11 -2.73 -14.24 17.61
CA PRO A 11 -2.23 -13.73 18.90
C PRO A 11 -1.37 -14.73 19.68
N GLU A 12 -1.73 -16.01 19.61
CA GLU A 12 -1.07 -17.10 20.33
C GLU A 12 0.42 -17.19 19.96
N ILE A 13 0.76 -16.91 18.69
CA ILE A 13 2.15 -16.91 18.22
C ILE A 13 2.97 -15.82 18.93
N LEU A 14 2.37 -14.65 19.18
CA LEU A 14 3.07 -13.52 19.81
C LEU A 14 3.29 -13.74 21.30
N THR A 15 2.49 -14.57 21.98
CA THR A 15 2.66 -14.84 23.42
C THR A 15 4.03 -15.45 23.77
N SER A 16 4.69 -16.12 22.82
CA SER A 16 6.00 -16.73 23.01
C SER A 16 7.18 -15.79 22.71
N ILE A 17 6.90 -14.58 22.22
CA ILE A 17 7.92 -13.61 21.79
C ILE A 17 8.03 -12.49 22.82
N PRO A 18 9.23 -12.05 23.23
CA PRO A 18 9.39 -10.91 24.13
C PRO A 18 8.75 -9.64 23.55
N ASN A 19 8.07 -8.85 24.40
CA ASN A 19 7.37 -7.64 23.95
C ASN A 19 8.29 -6.63 23.25
N GLU A 20 9.58 -6.54 23.62
CA GLU A 20 10.53 -5.62 22.97
C GLU A 20 10.84 -6.00 21.51
N GLU A 21 10.62 -7.27 21.14
CA GLU A 21 10.86 -7.78 19.80
C GLU A 21 9.60 -7.78 18.92
N GLN A 22 8.43 -7.51 19.49
CA GLN A 22 7.15 -7.44 18.78
C GLN A 22 6.93 -6.06 18.13
N SER A 23 6.32 -6.07 16.95
CA SER A 23 5.89 -4.85 16.23
C SER A 23 4.38 -4.67 16.19
N TRP A 24 3.64 -5.63 16.74
CA TRP A 24 2.19 -5.64 16.82
C TRP A 24 1.76 -6.05 18.22
N ASP A 25 0.71 -5.40 18.72
CA ASP A 25 0.12 -5.70 20.01
C ASP A 25 -1.40 -5.68 19.86
N PHE A 26 -2.02 -6.85 20.04
CA PHE A 26 -3.46 -7.05 19.96
C PHE A 26 -4.24 -6.39 21.11
N HIS A 27 -3.58 -6.10 22.23
CA HIS A 27 -4.22 -5.49 23.41
C HIS A 27 -4.25 -3.95 23.34
N CYS A 28 -3.54 -3.36 22.39
CA CYS A 28 -3.54 -1.92 22.20
C CYS A 28 -4.73 -1.50 21.33
N GLN A 29 -5.74 -0.90 21.98
CA GLN A 29 -6.99 -0.44 21.36
C GLN A 29 -6.83 0.78 20.43
N SER A 30 -5.61 1.23 20.14
CA SER A 30 -5.42 2.27 19.13
C SER A 30 -5.77 1.69 17.76
N SER A 31 -6.87 2.15 17.16
CA SER A 31 -7.38 1.74 15.85
C SER A 31 -6.39 1.91 14.69
N ASP A 32 -5.28 2.61 14.91
CA ASP A 32 -4.32 3.04 13.90
C ASP A 32 -3.04 2.20 13.87
N LYS A 33 -2.88 1.23 14.78
CA LYS A 33 -1.75 0.31 14.68
C LYS A 33 -1.92 -0.46 13.38
N THR A 34 -0.96 -0.30 12.48
CA THR A 34 -0.85 -1.06 11.24
C THR A 34 0.62 -1.23 10.91
N ILE A 35 0.97 -2.30 10.19
CA ILE A 35 2.35 -2.50 9.75
C ILE A 35 2.49 -2.00 8.33
N LYS A 36 3.36 -1.01 8.15
CA LYS A 36 3.65 -0.45 6.83
C LYS A 36 4.96 -0.98 6.31
N THR A 37 4.91 -1.58 5.12
CA THR A 37 6.10 -1.97 4.37
C THR A 37 5.91 -1.52 2.93
N LEU A 38 6.82 -0.67 2.45
CA LEU A 38 6.89 -0.33 1.03
C LEU A 38 5.54 0.15 0.44
N GLY A 39 4.84 1.04 1.14
CA GLY A 39 3.57 1.63 0.66
C GLY A 39 2.31 0.79 0.94
N VAL A 40 2.46 -0.51 1.20
CA VAL A 40 1.37 -1.40 1.60
C VAL A 40 1.25 -1.41 3.12
N ILE A 41 0.02 -1.45 3.59
CA ILE A 41 -0.32 -1.54 5.01
C ILE A 41 -0.92 -2.92 5.25
N TRP A 42 -0.43 -3.65 6.24
CA TRP A 42 -1.04 -4.88 6.71
C TRP A 42 -1.75 -4.62 8.04
N ASN A 43 -3.01 -5.06 8.13
CA ASN A 43 -3.75 -5.17 9.37
C ASN A 43 -3.69 -6.64 9.85
N PRO A 44 -2.93 -6.96 10.90
CA PRO A 44 -2.80 -8.34 11.38
C PRO A 44 -4.10 -8.87 12.00
N GLN A 45 -4.91 -8.02 12.62
CA GLN A 45 -6.15 -8.43 13.28
C GLN A 45 -7.22 -8.93 12.30
N PHE A 46 -7.39 -8.25 11.17
CA PHE A 46 -8.38 -8.61 10.15
C PHE A 46 -7.75 -9.32 8.93
N ASP A 47 -6.44 -9.51 8.96
CA ASP A 47 -5.64 -10.18 7.95
C ASP A 47 -5.85 -9.71 6.50
N TYR A 48 -5.79 -8.39 6.30
CA TYR A 48 -5.86 -7.78 4.97
C TYR A 48 -4.75 -6.77 4.73
N PHE A 49 -4.45 -6.55 3.46
CA PHE A 49 -3.68 -5.41 2.98
C PHE A 49 -4.60 -4.21 2.67
N SER A 50 -4.11 -3.03 2.96
CA SER A 50 -4.72 -1.75 2.63
C SER A 50 -3.66 -0.72 2.23
N PHE A 51 -4.11 0.48 1.88
CA PHE A 51 -3.25 1.57 1.43
C PHE A 51 -3.60 2.84 2.17
N LYS A 52 -2.61 3.72 2.35
CA LYS A 52 -2.84 5.08 2.87
C LYS A 52 -2.31 6.09 1.89
N THR A 53 -3.16 7.05 1.53
CA THR A 53 -2.81 8.14 0.63
C THR A 53 -2.98 9.46 1.36
N VAL A 54 -1.91 10.22 1.49
CA VAL A 54 -1.97 11.61 1.98
C VAL A 54 -1.47 12.50 0.87
N VAL A 55 -2.41 12.95 0.04
CA VAL A 55 -2.15 13.91 -1.03
C VAL A 55 -3.21 14.99 -0.93
N ASN A 56 -2.76 16.21 -0.66
CA ASN A 56 -3.61 17.38 -0.67
C ASN A 56 -3.61 17.97 -2.08
N CYS A 57 -4.78 18.43 -2.53
CA CYS A 57 -4.87 19.23 -3.74
C CYS A 57 -4.15 20.57 -3.51
N GLN A 58 -3.51 21.08 -4.56
CA GLN A 58 -2.76 22.33 -4.55
C GLN A 58 -3.12 23.13 -5.79
N ASP A 59 -2.94 24.45 -5.73
CA ASP A 59 -3.26 25.35 -6.83
C ASP A 59 -2.30 25.17 -8.02
N SER A 60 -1.06 24.74 -7.74
CA SER A 60 -0.04 24.48 -8.75
C SER A 60 0.81 23.30 -8.33
N TYR A 61 1.33 22.59 -9.33
CA TYR A 61 2.31 21.52 -9.18
C TYR A 61 3.43 21.73 -10.18
N THR A 62 4.58 21.15 -9.89
CA THR A 62 5.72 21.00 -10.80
C THR A 62 5.83 19.55 -11.27
N LYS A 63 6.59 19.30 -12.35
CA LYS A 63 6.89 17.92 -12.79
C LYS A 63 7.54 17.09 -11.66
N ARG A 64 8.41 17.73 -10.87
CA ARG A 64 9.07 17.11 -9.71
C ARG A 64 8.07 16.66 -8.65
N GLU A 65 7.09 17.49 -8.32
CA GLU A 65 6.06 17.17 -7.32
C GLU A 65 5.12 16.07 -7.79
N VAL A 66 4.71 16.09 -9.07
CA VAL A 66 3.94 15.01 -9.70
C VAL A 66 4.67 13.68 -9.56
N LEU A 67 5.95 13.63 -9.94
CA LEU A 67 6.77 12.42 -9.79
C LEU A 67 6.87 11.96 -8.33
N SER A 68 7.08 12.89 -7.40
CA SER A 68 7.16 12.60 -5.96
C SER A 68 5.86 11.99 -5.43
N ILE A 69 4.70 12.48 -5.87
CA ILE A 69 3.39 11.88 -5.54
C ILE A 69 3.28 10.46 -6.10
N ILE A 70 3.66 10.24 -7.36
CA ILE A 70 3.61 8.92 -7.99
C ILE A 70 4.51 7.92 -7.27
N ALA A 71 5.71 8.33 -6.88
CA ALA A 71 6.66 7.48 -6.16
C ALA A 71 6.13 7.04 -4.78
N ARG A 72 5.27 7.85 -4.14
CA ARG A 72 4.63 7.49 -2.86
C ARG A 72 3.56 6.40 -3.00
N LEU A 73 2.98 6.21 -4.17
CA LEU A 73 1.97 5.17 -4.46
C LEU A 73 2.61 3.78 -4.71
N PHE A 74 3.76 3.49 -4.09
CA PHE A 74 4.50 2.26 -4.34
C PHE A 74 3.64 1.02 -4.05
N ASP A 75 3.63 0.09 -5.01
CA ASP A 75 2.78 -1.09 -5.02
C ASP A 75 3.58 -2.30 -5.51
N PRO A 76 4.32 -2.97 -4.61
CA PRO A 76 5.17 -4.10 -4.98
C PRO A 76 4.36 -5.32 -5.45
N LEU A 77 3.07 -5.41 -5.11
CA LEU A 77 2.21 -6.57 -5.41
C LEU A 77 1.25 -6.33 -6.58
N GLY A 78 1.18 -5.10 -7.11
CA GLY A 78 0.40 -4.76 -8.30
C GLY A 78 -1.10 -4.57 -8.07
N PHE A 79 -1.54 -4.49 -6.81
CA PHE A 79 -2.94 -4.34 -6.42
C PHE A 79 -3.61 -3.05 -6.92
N ILE A 80 -2.87 -1.95 -7.00
CA ILE A 80 -3.32 -0.64 -7.49
C ILE A 80 -2.69 -0.28 -8.83
N GLY A 81 -2.27 -1.29 -9.60
CA GLY A 81 -1.66 -1.16 -10.92
C GLY A 81 -2.39 -0.21 -11.89
N PRO A 82 -3.74 -0.27 -12.02
CA PRO A 82 -4.48 0.66 -12.88
C PRO A 82 -4.32 2.13 -12.47
N ILE A 83 -4.25 2.40 -11.17
CA ILE A 83 -4.10 3.76 -10.61
C ILE A 83 -2.70 4.28 -10.89
N LEU A 84 -1.68 3.44 -10.66
CA LEU A 84 -0.29 3.75 -11.01
C LEU A 84 -0.09 3.95 -12.51
N THR A 85 -0.83 3.21 -13.34
CA THR A 85 -0.76 3.37 -14.80
C THR A 85 -1.31 4.72 -15.21
N LYS A 86 -2.49 5.10 -14.70
CA LYS A 86 -3.10 6.41 -14.99
C LYS A 86 -2.19 7.57 -14.57
N SER A 87 -1.55 7.48 -13.40
CA SER A 87 -0.63 8.52 -12.94
C SER A 87 0.64 8.61 -13.79
N LYS A 88 1.20 7.46 -14.22
CA LYS A 88 2.36 7.41 -15.11
C LYS A 88 2.07 7.96 -16.51
N LEU A 89 0.84 7.78 -17.02
CA LEU A 89 0.42 8.39 -18.29
C LEU A 89 0.42 9.93 -18.19
N LEU A 90 -0.06 10.49 -17.08
CA LEU A 90 0.01 11.94 -16.82
C LEU A 90 1.46 12.41 -16.74
N LEU A 91 2.32 11.69 -16.03
CA LEU A 91 3.75 11.99 -15.98
C LEU A 91 4.40 11.93 -17.38
N GLN A 92 4.07 10.91 -18.18
CA GLN A 92 4.55 10.78 -19.56
C GLN A 92 4.14 11.98 -20.41
N LYS A 93 2.92 12.48 -20.27
CA LYS A 93 2.46 13.70 -20.95
C LYS A 93 3.34 14.90 -20.61
N LEU A 94 3.76 15.07 -19.35
CA LEU A 94 4.70 16.13 -18.96
C LEU A 94 6.07 16.00 -19.65
N TRP A 95 6.56 14.77 -19.79
CA TRP A 95 7.80 14.49 -20.51
C TRP A 95 7.71 14.83 -22.00
N VAL A 96 6.60 14.46 -22.64
CA VAL A 96 6.35 14.78 -24.06
C VAL A 96 6.29 16.29 -24.28
N LEU A 97 5.71 17.02 -23.34
CA LEU A 97 5.66 18.49 -23.36
C LEU A 97 7.00 19.15 -23.05
N LYS A 98 8.04 18.38 -22.68
CA LYS A 98 9.37 18.87 -22.29
C LYS A 98 9.32 19.89 -21.16
N LEU A 99 8.38 19.73 -20.22
CA LEU A 99 8.28 20.60 -19.05
C LEU A 99 9.53 20.44 -18.18
N GLU A 100 10.07 21.54 -17.68
CA GLU A 100 11.21 21.49 -16.76
C GLU A 100 10.80 20.94 -15.38
N TRP A 101 11.79 20.58 -14.55
CA TRP A 101 11.53 19.94 -13.26
C TRP A 101 10.71 20.80 -12.29
N ASP A 102 11.04 22.08 -12.21
CA ASP A 102 10.46 23.06 -11.27
C ASP A 102 9.55 24.07 -11.98
N GLU A 103 9.23 23.82 -13.25
CA GLU A 103 8.27 24.61 -14.01
C GLU A 103 6.83 24.21 -13.62
N PRO A 104 5.94 25.19 -13.38
CA PRO A 104 4.56 24.91 -13.00
C PRO A 104 3.76 24.29 -14.15
N LEU A 105 2.84 23.38 -13.81
CA LEU A 105 1.89 22.82 -14.76
C LEU A 105 1.00 23.94 -15.34
N SER A 106 0.72 23.88 -16.65
CA SER A 106 -0.34 24.71 -17.24
C SER A 106 -1.71 24.39 -16.62
N ASN A 107 -2.61 25.38 -16.59
CA ASN A 107 -3.93 25.26 -15.94
C ASN A 107 -4.72 24.01 -16.36
N SER A 108 -4.67 23.62 -17.63
CA SER A 108 -5.39 22.45 -18.13
C SER A 108 -4.84 21.14 -17.55
N ILE A 109 -3.52 21.01 -17.45
CA ILE A 109 -2.85 19.82 -16.91
C ILE A 109 -2.94 19.80 -15.38
N ALA A 110 -2.80 20.96 -14.74
CA ALA A 110 -2.99 21.09 -13.29
C ALA A 110 -4.39 20.65 -12.88
N LYS A 111 -5.42 21.04 -13.65
CA LYS A 111 -6.80 20.57 -13.43
C LYS A 111 -6.92 19.05 -13.58
N GLU A 112 -6.42 18.48 -14.68
CA GLU A 112 -6.44 17.03 -14.91
C GLU A 112 -5.72 16.26 -13.79
N TRP A 113 -4.58 16.78 -13.32
CA TRP A 113 -3.83 16.21 -12.22
C TRP A 113 -4.58 16.30 -10.89
N ASN A 114 -5.19 17.46 -10.58
CA ASN A 114 -6.02 17.63 -9.38
C ASN A 114 -7.24 16.70 -9.40
N ASP A 115 -7.91 16.56 -10.55
CA ASP A 115 -9.02 15.62 -10.72
C ASP A 115 -8.55 14.20 -10.41
N PHE A 116 -7.38 13.77 -10.91
CA PHE A 116 -6.79 12.48 -10.55
C PHE A 116 -6.49 12.35 -9.06
N VAL A 117 -5.77 13.32 -8.47
CA VAL A 117 -5.38 13.32 -7.05
C VAL A 117 -6.60 13.26 -6.13
N SER A 118 -7.67 13.96 -6.46
CA SER A 118 -8.92 13.98 -5.68
C SER A 118 -9.58 12.60 -5.55
N THR A 119 -9.29 11.67 -6.48
CA THR A 119 -9.79 10.29 -6.43
C THR A 119 -8.95 9.34 -5.58
N LEU A 120 -7.69 9.69 -5.30
CA LEU A 120 -6.75 8.83 -4.55
C LEU A 120 -7.21 8.45 -3.14
N PRO A 121 -7.93 9.30 -2.37
CA PRO A 121 -8.43 8.91 -1.05
C PRO A 121 -9.28 7.63 -1.05
N VAL A 122 -9.97 7.31 -2.15
CA VAL A 122 -10.81 6.11 -2.28
C VAL A 122 -10.02 4.82 -2.13
N ILE A 123 -8.72 4.83 -2.44
CA ILE A 123 -7.84 3.65 -2.33
C ILE A 123 -7.74 3.16 -0.87
N GLN A 124 -7.96 4.05 0.11
CA GLN A 124 -7.94 3.69 1.52
C GLN A 124 -9.07 2.73 1.91
N ASN A 125 -10.13 2.65 1.10
CA ASN A 125 -11.24 1.74 1.31
C ASN A 125 -11.01 0.36 0.70
N ILE A 126 -9.89 0.15 -0.01
CA ILE A 126 -9.54 -1.13 -0.60
C ILE A 126 -8.95 -2.03 0.49
N HIS A 127 -9.62 -3.15 0.75
CA HIS A 127 -9.16 -4.21 1.65
C HIS A 127 -8.94 -5.49 0.84
N ILE A 128 -7.71 -5.97 0.81
CA ILE A 128 -7.31 -7.14 0.05
C ILE A 128 -6.96 -8.24 1.04
N PRO A 129 -7.75 -9.33 1.13
CA PRO A 129 -7.41 -10.45 2.00
C PRO A 129 -6.00 -10.95 1.72
N ARG A 130 -5.17 -11.11 2.76
CA ARG A 130 -3.81 -11.63 2.58
C ARG A 130 -3.83 -13.10 2.16
N LEU A 131 -4.80 -13.87 2.67
CA LEU A 131 -5.03 -15.25 2.29
C LEU A 131 -5.71 -15.32 0.91
N VAL A 132 -4.98 -15.82 -0.10
CA VAL A 132 -5.48 -15.95 -1.48
C VAL A 132 -6.14 -17.32 -1.72
N LEU A 133 -5.76 -18.34 -0.96
CA LEU A 133 -6.31 -19.69 -1.08
C LEU A 133 -7.48 -19.85 -0.11
N LYS A 134 -8.65 -20.25 -0.62
CA LYS A 134 -9.65 -20.87 0.26
C LYS A 134 -9.06 -22.18 0.77
N MET A 135 -9.17 -22.44 2.06
CA MET A 135 -9.08 -23.81 2.55
C MET A 135 -10.26 -24.57 1.94
N VAL A 136 -10.05 -25.16 0.76
CA VAL A 136 -10.74 -26.40 0.44
C VAL A 136 -10.27 -27.35 1.53
N GLU A 137 -11.21 -27.92 2.29
CA GLU A 137 -10.88 -28.83 3.38
C GLU A 137 -9.82 -29.81 2.88
N LEU A 138 -8.62 -29.75 3.48
CA LEU A 138 -7.52 -30.69 3.21
C LEU A 138 -7.86 -32.09 3.78
N SER A 139 -9.15 -32.46 3.84
CA SER A 139 -9.66 -33.72 4.36
C SER A 139 -9.43 -34.90 3.42
N SER A 140 -8.77 -34.74 2.28
CA SER A 140 -8.53 -35.85 1.34
C SER A 140 -7.18 -35.86 0.63
N MET A 141 -6.16 -35.15 1.13
CA MET A 141 -4.78 -35.42 0.69
C MET A 141 -4.14 -36.42 1.65
N ASP A 142 -4.53 -37.69 1.51
CA ASP A 142 -3.72 -38.81 1.98
C ASP A 142 -2.37 -38.76 1.26
N LEU A 143 -1.37 -38.15 1.91
CA LEU A 143 0.03 -38.30 1.53
C LEU A 143 0.42 -39.75 1.85
N PRO A 144 0.74 -40.60 0.85
CA PRO A 144 1.24 -41.92 1.15
C PRO A 144 2.60 -41.75 1.84
N MET A 145 2.67 -42.08 3.12
CA MET A 145 3.96 -42.31 3.76
C MET A 145 4.62 -43.47 3.04
N HIS A 146 5.69 -43.18 2.30
CA HIS A 146 6.63 -44.20 1.89
C HIS A 146 7.37 -44.68 3.15
N GLN A 147 7.17 -45.96 3.47
CA GLN A 147 8.00 -46.73 4.41
C GLN A 147 9.43 -46.87 3.88
#